data_AF-A0A7X9B7U7-F1
#
_entry.id   AF-A0A7X9B7U7-F1
#
_cell.length_a   1.000
_cell.length_b   1.000
_cell.length_c   1.000
_cell.angle_alpha   90.00
_cell.angle_beta   90.00
_cell.angle_gamma   90.00
#
_symmetry.space_group_name_H-M   'P 1'
#
loop_
_entity.id
_entity.type
_entity.pdbx_description
1 polymer ?
#
loop_
_entity_poly.entity_id
_entity_poly.type
_entity_poly.pdbx_seq_one_letter_code
_entity_poly.pdbx_strand_id
1 'polypeptide(L)'
;MIKKYLILITAILTIFSFGFVSASEVTGNFGIQLETGITGVLKSAPVFSPDAGTYNENQSVTLSAPGSTSICYTVNGDTPACSGYNACSTGTKYTGAISVESTTSIKAIACYADGTAGPVSTSQTYTLVCAISSVANGTVSAYPGCVITCNSGYTKSGNTCVASSGGVSGGGGGSYTPPPDTPPTTTPPPAAPTIPGLNLPYDNPTTPAEIKANREVLLRYLVALILSLSSSSTPTTPTTPAVPSTPTTPTIPTTPSTIGPFNETLSFGMRNDEVRQLQEFLVSQGSDIYPEGLVTGYFGDMTLQAVGRFQIANGIVNSASDSGYGVVGPRTRAKINSILGY
;
A
#
# COMPACT_ATOMS: atom_id res chain seq x y z
N MET A 1 77.84 10.40 -13.55
CA MET A 1 76.54 9.94 -13.01
C MET A 1 75.33 10.86 -13.34
N ILE A 2 75.52 12.09 -13.82
CA ILE A 2 74.44 13.09 -13.99
C ILE A 2 73.39 12.77 -15.09
N LYS A 3 73.77 12.14 -16.23
CA LYS A 3 72.81 11.84 -17.31
C LYS A 3 71.70 10.83 -16.97
N LYS A 4 71.89 9.96 -15.95
CA LYS A 4 70.84 9.01 -15.52
C LYS A 4 69.73 9.68 -14.69
N TYR A 5 70.05 10.72 -13.92
CA TYR A 5 69.05 11.46 -13.14
C TYR A 5 68.20 12.40 -14.01
N LEU A 6 68.77 13.00 -15.05
CA LEU A 6 68.04 13.90 -15.94
C LEU A 6 66.87 13.20 -16.66
N ILE A 7 67.09 11.96 -17.13
CA ILE A 7 66.05 11.15 -17.80
C ILE A 7 64.96 10.71 -16.79
N LEU A 8 65.36 10.41 -15.54
CA LEU A 8 64.42 9.99 -14.49
C LEU A 8 63.51 11.16 -14.05
N ILE A 9 64.04 12.38 -13.98
CA ILE A 9 63.27 13.59 -13.65
C ILE A 9 62.28 13.92 -14.77
N THR A 10 62.66 13.79 -16.05
CA THR A 10 61.73 13.99 -17.18
C THR A 10 60.64 12.92 -17.26
N ALA A 11 60.88 11.70 -16.79
CA ALA A 11 59.88 10.64 -16.77
C ALA A 11 58.85 10.78 -15.62
N ILE A 12 59.23 11.44 -14.51
CA ILE A 12 58.32 11.69 -13.39
C ILE A 12 57.39 12.89 -13.67
N LEU A 13 57.86 13.89 -14.42
CA LEU A 13 57.08 15.10 -14.73
C LEU A 13 55.94 14.85 -15.74
N THR A 14 55.96 13.76 -16.52
CA THR A 14 54.89 13.40 -17.46
C THR A 14 53.82 12.47 -16.88
N ILE A 15 54.03 11.91 -15.69
CA ILE A 15 53.10 10.97 -15.04
C ILE A 15 52.07 11.69 -14.15
N PHE A 16 52.27 12.99 -13.86
CA PHE A 16 51.33 13.81 -13.08
C PHE A 16 50.26 14.53 -13.93
N SER A 17 49.95 13.99 -15.10
CA SER A 17 48.79 14.37 -15.94
C SER A 17 47.73 13.28 -15.97
N PHE A 18 47.47 12.65 -14.83
CA PHE A 18 46.15 12.03 -14.61
C PHE A 18 45.13 13.17 -14.58
N GLY A 19 44.52 13.41 -15.74
CA GLY A 19 43.35 14.29 -15.82
C GLY A 19 42.31 13.76 -14.85
N PHE A 20 42.03 14.52 -13.80
CA PHE A 20 40.82 14.33 -13.02
C PHE A 20 39.66 14.52 -13.99
N VAL A 21 39.06 13.41 -14.42
CA VAL A 21 37.76 13.46 -15.08
C VAL A 21 36.75 13.79 -13.99
N SER A 22 36.67 15.08 -13.68
CA SER A 22 35.58 15.63 -12.89
C SER A 22 34.32 15.39 -13.71
N ALA A 23 33.57 14.35 -13.35
CA ALA A 23 32.21 14.19 -13.82
C ALA A 23 31.41 15.38 -13.29
N SER A 24 31.31 16.43 -14.10
CA SER A 24 30.48 17.58 -13.79
C SER A 24 29.03 17.14 -13.98
N GLU A 25 28.37 16.83 -12.86
CA GLU A 25 26.93 16.60 -12.88
C GLU A 25 26.24 17.90 -13.25
N VAL A 26 25.78 17.99 -14.50
CA VAL A 26 24.93 19.08 -14.96
C VAL A 26 23.58 18.90 -14.27
N THR A 27 23.39 19.56 -13.14
CA THR A 27 22.07 19.74 -12.51
C THR A 27 21.23 20.73 -13.35
N GLY A 28 20.97 20.34 -14.60
CA GLY A 28 20.19 21.08 -15.56
C GLY A 28 18.71 20.93 -15.24
N ASN A 29 18.08 22.00 -14.78
CA ASN A 29 16.63 22.10 -14.81
C ASN A 29 16.19 22.08 -16.28
N PHE A 30 15.56 20.99 -16.74
CA PHE A 30 14.94 20.90 -18.07
C PHE A 30 13.70 21.82 -18.13
N GLY A 31 13.96 23.12 -18.23
CA GLY A 31 12.99 24.09 -18.71
C GLY A 31 12.67 23.75 -20.16
N ILE A 32 11.40 23.50 -20.44
CA ILE A 32 10.81 23.30 -21.76
C ILE A 32 11.03 24.51 -22.69
N GLN A 33 12.22 24.63 -23.29
CA GLN A 33 12.48 25.19 -24.64
C GLN A 33 13.92 24.89 -25.08
N LEU A 34 14.21 23.71 -25.64
CA LEU A 34 15.30 23.56 -26.60
C LEU A 34 15.09 22.35 -27.53
N GLU A 35 14.93 22.61 -28.81
CA GLU A 35 14.87 21.56 -29.83
C GLU A 35 16.29 21.10 -30.19
N THR A 36 16.74 20.00 -29.57
CA THR A 36 17.92 19.25 -29.99
C THR A 36 17.60 17.76 -29.96
N GLY A 37 17.94 17.03 -31.02
CA GLY A 37 17.63 15.61 -31.20
C GLY A 37 18.41 14.68 -30.28
N ILE A 38 18.11 14.71 -28.98
CA ILE A 38 18.67 13.81 -27.96
C ILE A 38 17.54 12.88 -27.47
N THR A 39 17.37 11.74 -28.15
CA THR A 39 16.45 10.67 -27.76
C THR A 39 16.98 9.90 -26.54
N GLY A 40 16.94 10.53 -25.37
CA GLY A 40 17.23 9.88 -24.09
C GLY A 40 16.02 9.10 -23.55
N VAL A 41 16.19 7.81 -23.29
CA VAL A 41 15.18 7.00 -22.58
C VAL A 41 15.39 7.17 -21.07
N LEU A 42 14.38 7.72 -20.37
CA LEU A 42 14.38 7.79 -18.91
C LEU A 42 14.26 6.38 -18.32
N LYS A 43 15.23 5.97 -17.49
CA LYS A 43 15.27 4.63 -16.91
C LYS A 43 14.70 4.66 -15.50
N SER A 44 13.49 4.12 -15.33
CA SER A 44 12.83 3.98 -14.04
C SER A 44 13.02 2.58 -13.45
N ALA A 45 12.76 2.43 -12.15
CA ALA A 45 12.57 1.11 -11.56
C ALA A 45 11.23 0.51 -12.05
N PRO A 46 11.09 -0.83 -12.08
CA PRO A 46 9.80 -1.45 -12.34
C PRO A 46 8.79 -1.13 -11.23
N VAL A 47 7.56 -0.82 -11.64
CA VAL A 47 6.38 -0.63 -10.81
C VAL A 47 5.63 -1.96 -10.70
N PHE A 48 5.03 -2.21 -9.54
CA PHE A 48 4.30 -3.44 -9.20
C PHE A 48 2.81 -3.13 -9.10
N SER A 49 1.95 -4.07 -9.49
CA SER A 49 0.52 -4.00 -9.25
C SER A 49 -0.07 -5.40 -9.08
N PRO A 50 -0.76 -5.72 -7.96
CA PRO A 50 -1.06 -4.83 -6.83
C PRO A 50 0.20 -4.46 -6.02
N ASP A 51 0.08 -3.49 -5.11
CA ASP A 51 1.15 -3.08 -4.20
C ASP A 51 1.56 -4.19 -3.21
N ALA A 52 2.72 -4.02 -2.57
CA ALA A 52 3.15 -4.90 -1.48
C ALA A 52 2.20 -4.76 -0.27
N GLY A 53 1.93 -5.87 0.43
CA GLY A 53 1.00 -5.88 1.54
C GLY A 53 0.64 -7.27 2.05
N THR A 54 -0.35 -7.31 2.96
CA THR A 54 -0.89 -8.56 3.52
C THR A 54 -2.15 -8.96 2.78
N TYR A 55 -2.19 -10.21 2.33
CA TYR A 55 -3.27 -10.79 1.53
C TYR A 55 -3.74 -12.13 2.11
N ASN A 56 -5.01 -12.46 1.89
CA ASN A 56 -5.65 -13.69 2.35
C ASN A 56 -5.92 -14.72 1.23
N GLU A 57 -5.53 -14.40 0.00
CA GLU A 57 -5.72 -15.17 -1.23
C GLU A 57 -4.49 -15.01 -2.13
N ASN A 58 -4.20 -15.98 -3.00
CA ASN A 58 -3.09 -15.92 -3.98
C ASN A 58 -3.11 -14.60 -4.76
N GLN A 59 -1.94 -13.97 -4.92
CA GLN A 59 -1.82 -12.72 -5.67
C GLN A 59 -1.24 -12.97 -7.06
N SER A 60 -1.66 -12.15 -8.03
CA SER A 60 -1.12 -12.15 -9.39
C SER A 60 -0.44 -10.79 -9.63
N VAL A 61 0.88 -10.75 -9.44
CA VAL A 61 1.65 -9.50 -9.45
C VAL A 61 2.12 -9.19 -10.86
N THR A 62 1.70 -8.04 -11.37
CA THR A 62 2.14 -7.50 -12.65
C THR A 62 3.29 -6.52 -12.47
N LEU A 63 4.24 -6.52 -13.40
CA LEU A 63 5.37 -5.59 -13.45
C LEU A 63 5.26 -4.68 -14.67
N SER A 64 5.58 -3.40 -14.51
CA SER A 64 5.61 -2.41 -15.60
C SER A 64 6.84 -1.51 -15.49
N ALA A 65 7.55 -1.30 -16.59
CA ALA A 65 8.68 -0.39 -16.69
C ALA A 65 8.69 0.27 -18.08
N PRO A 66 8.12 1.49 -18.22
CA PRO A 66 8.06 2.20 -19.49
C PRO A 66 9.45 2.38 -20.13
N GLY A 67 9.52 2.23 -21.45
CA GLY A 67 10.77 2.35 -22.22
C GLY A 67 11.75 1.18 -22.08
N SER A 68 11.49 0.20 -21.20
CA SER A 68 12.31 -1.01 -21.09
C SER A 68 12.03 -2.01 -22.23
N THR A 69 13.02 -2.84 -22.55
CA THR A 69 12.88 -3.96 -23.51
C THR A 69 12.61 -5.29 -22.80
N SER A 70 12.98 -5.41 -21.52
CA SER A 70 12.60 -6.51 -20.65
C SER A 70 12.69 -6.13 -19.18
N ILE A 71 12.08 -6.94 -18.31
CA ILE A 71 12.19 -6.82 -16.85
C ILE A 71 12.72 -8.16 -16.32
N CYS A 72 13.67 -8.10 -15.40
CA CYS A 72 14.22 -9.24 -14.67
C CYS A 72 13.80 -9.14 -13.21
N TYR A 73 13.36 -10.24 -12.59
CA TYR A 73 12.86 -10.25 -11.22
C TYR A 73 13.34 -11.46 -10.41
N THR A 74 13.33 -11.32 -9.09
CA THR A 74 13.53 -12.40 -8.12
C THR A 74 12.31 -12.48 -7.20
N VAL A 75 12.11 -13.62 -6.54
CA VAL A 75 11.00 -13.84 -5.59
C VAL A 75 11.45 -14.04 -4.14
N ASN A 76 12.77 -14.03 -3.91
CA ASN A 76 13.40 -14.26 -2.61
C ASN A 76 13.99 -12.98 -1.96
N GLY A 77 13.81 -11.80 -2.58
CA GLY A 77 14.44 -10.55 -2.17
C GLY A 77 15.89 -10.35 -2.64
N ASP A 78 16.45 -11.30 -3.40
CA ASP A 78 17.75 -11.17 -4.05
C ASP A 78 17.74 -10.05 -5.10
N THR A 79 18.88 -9.41 -5.38
CA THR A 79 18.94 -8.36 -6.41
C THR A 79 18.98 -8.98 -7.82
N PRO A 80 17.95 -8.77 -8.67
CA PRO A 80 18.00 -9.20 -10.07
C PRO A 80 19.01 -8.36 -10.86
N ALA A 81 19.50 -8.93 -11.97
CA ALA A 81 20.48 -8.27 -12.83
C ALA A 81 20.21 -8.58 -14.31
N CYS A 82 20.39 -7.58 -15.16
CA CYS A 82 20.29 -7.71 -16.61
C CYS A 82 21.52 -8.42 -17.21
N SER A 83 21.33 -9.02 -18.37
CA SER A 83 22.39 -9.49 -19.27
C SER A 83 22.08 -8.92 -20.66
N GLY A 84 22.61 -7.72 -20.93
CA GLY A 84 22.18 -6.90 -22.06
C GLY A 84 20.70 -6.46 -21.95
N TYR A 85 20.05 -6.28 -23.09
CA TYR A 85 18.73 -5.64 -23.18
C TYR A 85 17.52 -6.60 -23.01
N ASN A 86 17.70 -7.91 -23.20
CA ASN A 86 16.59 -8.88 -23.30
C ASN A 86 16.72 -10.13 -22.42
N ALA A 87 17.76 -10.26 -21.60
CA ALA A 87 18.03 -11.44 -20.77
C ALA A 87 18.43 -11.04 -19.33
N CYS A 88 18.38 -12.02 -18.43
CA CYS A 88 18.71 -11.85 -17.01
C CYS A 88 19.98 -12.62 -16.68
N SER A 89 20.94 -11.98 -16.03
CA SER A 89 22.10 -12.65 -15.42
C SER A 89 21.78 -13.18 -14.03
N THR A 90 20.87 -12.50 -13.32
CA THR A 90 20.30 -12.95 -12.04
C THR A 90 18.79 -12.73 -12.04
N GLY A 91 18.04 -13.76 -11.65
CA GLY A 91 16.57 -13.75 -11.63
C GLY A 91 15.92 -14.25 -12.93
N THR A 92 14.61 -14.20 -12.96
CA THR A 92 13.74 -14.69 -14.04
C THR A 92 13.29 -13.52 -14.92
N LYS A 93 13.18 -13.75 -16.23
CA LYS A 93 12.62 -12.76 -17.16
C LYS A 93 11.11 -12.70 -17.02
N TYR A 94 10.56 -11.50 -16.83
CA TYR A 94 9.13 -11.26 -16.80
C TYR A 94 8.51 -11.46 -18.20
N THR A 95 7.57 -12.41 -18.29
CA THR A 95 6.84 -12.78 -19.52
C THR A 95 5.32 -12.82 -19.32
N GLY A 96 4.86 -12.71 -18.08
CA GLY A 96 3.47 -12.76 -17.65
C GLY A 96 3.39 -12.49 -16.15
N ALA A 97 2.18 -12.33 -15.60
CA ALA A 97 1.98 -12.02 -14.19
C ALA A 97 2.58 -13.10 -13.26
N ILE A 98 3.15 -12.67 -12.14
CA ILE A 98 3.83 -13.52 -11.17
C ILE A 98 2.81 -14.04 -10.16
N SER A 99 2.57 -15.35 -10.16
CA SER A 99 1.74 -16.01 -9.14
C SER A 99 2.48 -16.05 -7.81
N VAL A 100 1.86 -15.49 -6.77
CA VAL A 100 2.33 -15.51 -5.39
C VAL A 100 1.37 -16.40 -4.60
N GLU A 101 1.88 -17.56 -4.15
CA GLU A 101 1.10 -18.62 -3.49
C GLU A 101 1.56 -18.88 -2.04
N SER A 102 2.62 -18.21 -1.60
CA SER A 102 3.11 -18.14 -0.22
C SER A 102 3.79 -16.79 0.03
N THR A 103 4.15 -16.47 1.28
CA THR A 103 4.80 -15.18 1.60
C THR A 103 6.11 -15.03 0.83
N THR A 104 6.17 -14.01 -0.04
CA THR A 104 7.17 -13.86 -1.10
C THR A 104 7.68 -12.42 -1.16
N SER A 105 8.98 -12.23 -1.44
CA SER A 105 9.61 -10.90 -1.52
C SER A 105 10.14 -10.66 -2.94
N ILE A 106 9.44 -9.83 -3.71
CA ILE A 106 9.77 -9.62 -5.13
C ILE A 106 10.65 -8.37 -5.28
N LYS A 107 11.75 -8.50 -6.02
CA LYS A 107 12.55 -7.36 -6.53
C LYS A 107 12.65 -7.46 -8.03
N ALA A 108 12.69 -6.31 -8.72
CA ALA A 108 12.72 -6.23 -10.16
C ALA A 108 13.71 -5.15 -10.65
N ILE A 109 14.26 -5.36 -11.84
CA ILE A 109 15.12 -4.41 -12.57
C ILE A 109 14.69 -4.38 -14.04
N ALA A 110 14.71 -3.20 -14.65
CA ALA A 110 14.39 -3.01 -16.06
C ALA A 110 15.67 -3.02 -16.92
N CYS A 111 15.63 -3.72 -18.05
CA CYS A 111 16.71 -3.79 -19.02
C CYS A 111 16.32 -3.03 -20.30
N TYR A 112 17.21 -2.17 -20.79
CA TYR A 112 16.93 -1.20 -21.85
C TYR A 112 17.67 -1.55 -23.15
N ALA A 113 17.14 -1.09 -24.29
CA ALA A 113 17.63 -1.42 -25.63
C ALA A 113 19.12 -1.08 -25.88
N ASP A 114 19.67 -0.13 -25.12
CA ASP A 114 21.10 0.24 -25.14
C ASP A 114 22.02 -0.77 -24.41
N GLY A 115 21.45 -1.87 -23.90
CA GLY A 115 22.17 -2.92 -23.18
C GLY A 115 22.41 -2.61 -21.70
N THR A 116 21.94 -1.48 -21.20
CA THR A 116 22.10 -1.07 -19.80
C THR A 116 20.86 -1.38 -18.95
N ALA A 117 21.05 -1.40 -17.64
CA ALA A 117 19.97 -1.57 -16.68
C ALA A 117 19.48 -0.22 -16.12
N GLY A 118 18.20 -0.16 -15.75
CA GLY A 118 17.66 0.89 -14.88
C GLY A 118 17.94 0.62 -13.41
N PRO A 119 17.47 1.50 -12.51
CA PRO A 119 17.58 1.26 -11.07
C PRO A 119 16.80 0.01 -10.64
N VAL A 120 17.33 -0.70 -9.64
CA VAL A 120 16.66 -1.83 -9.00
C VAL A 120 15.51 -1.30 -8.14
N SER A 121 14.36 -1.96 -8.17
CA SER A 121 13.23 -1.64 -7.28
C SER A 121 13.55 -1.92 -5.81
N THR A 122 12.77 -1.30 -4.92
CA THR A 122 12.66 -1.72 -3.52
C THR A 122 12.16 -3.18 -3.43
N SER A 123 12.42 -3.82 -2.29
CA SER A 123 11.90 -5.18 -2.02
C SER A 123 10.42 -5.09 -1.65
N GLN A 124 9.56 -5.62 -2.53
CA GLN A 124 8.12 -5.64 -2.36
C GLN A 124 7.69 -6.97 -1.73
N THR A 125 7.31 -6.96 -0.46
CA THR A 125 6.92 -8.17 0.29
C THR A 125 5.41 -8.38 0.25
N TYR A 126 4.99 -9.52 -0.26
CA TYR A 126 3.60 -9.97 -0.30
C TYR A 126 3.44 -11.03 0.79
N THR A 127 2.77 -10.67 1.88
CA THR A 127 2.58 -11.56 3.04
C THR A 127 1.26 -12.28 2.89
N LEU A 128 1.29 -13.60 2.71
CA LEU A 128 0.08 -14.41 2.60
C LEU A 128 -0.26 -15.04 3.95
N VAL A 129 -1.45 -14.73 4.44
CA VAL A 129 -1.98 -15.19 5.73
C VAL A 129 -3.32 -15.87 5.54
N CYS A 130 -3.67 -16.78 6.45
CA CYS A 130 -5.02 -17.33 6.48
C CYS A 130 -6.01 -16.28 6.97
N ALA A 131 -7.23 -16.25 6.39
CA ALA A 131 -8.31 -15.36 6.84
C ALA A 131 -8.66 -15.54 8.34
N ILE A 132 -8.32 -16.69 8.91
CA ILE A 132 -8.28 -16.97 10.35
C ILE A 132 -6.83 -17.10 10.82
N SER A 133 -6.33 -16.11 11.55
CA SER A 133 -4.96 -16.11 12.08
C SER A 133 -4.79 -16.90 13.38
N SER A 134 -5.88 -17.17 14.10
CA SER A 134 -5.89 -17.97 15.34
C SER A 134 -7.27 -18.58 15.59
N VAL A 135 -7.31 -19.65 16.40
CA VAL A 135 -8.53 -20.31 16.86
C VAL A 135 -8.37 -20.71 18.33
N ALA A 136 -9.41 -20.53 19.14
CA ALA A 136 -9.39 -21.00 20.52
C ALA A 136 -9.33 -22.53 20.56
N ASN A 137 -8.51 -23.10 21.44
CA ASN A 137 -8.31 -24.55 21.60
C ASN A 137 -7.86 -25.29 20.33
N GLY A 138 -7.06 -24.64 19.48
CA GLY A 138 -6.40 -25.27 18.34
C GLY A 138 -5.30 -24.41 17.75
N THR A 139 -4.77 -24.84 16.61
CA THR A 139 -3.79 -24.11 15.80
C THR A 139 -4.25 -24.02 14.35
N VAL A 140 -3.76 -23.01 13.63
CA VAL A 140 -3.98 -22.85 12.18
C VAL A 140 -2.63 -23.00 11.48
N SER A 141 -2.54 -23.85 10.47
CA SER A 141 -1.31 -23.97 9.66
C SER A 141 -1.08 -22.71 8.82
N ALA A 142 0.16 -22.48 8.40
CA ALA A 142 0.49 -21.40 7.47
C ALA A 142 -0.28 -21.51 6.13
N TYR A 143 -0.36 -20.38 5.43
CA TYR A 143 -0.85 -20.31 4.04
C TYR A 143 0.09 -21.09 3.11
N PRO A 144 -0.41 -21.79 2.07
CA PRO A 144 -1.81 -21.89 1.61
C PRO A 144 -2.66 -22.95 2.34
N GLY A 145 -2.07 -23.75 3.23
CA GLY A 145 -2.75 -24.90 3.82
C GLY A 145 -3.95 -24.52 4.70
N CYS A 146 -3.82 -23.49 5.54
CA CYS A 146 -4.86 -22.96 6.43
C CYS A 146 -5.70 -24.02 7.19
N VAL A 147 -5.07 -25.13 7.56
CA VAL A 147 -5.72 -26.26 8.23
C VAL A 147 -5.85 -25.94 9.72
N ILE A 148 -7.08 -26.00 10.23
CA ILE A 148 -7.36 -25.98 11.66
C ILE A 148 -7.10 -27.36 12.25
N THR A 149 -6.17 -27.43 13.21
CA THR A 149 -5.95 -28.60 14.06
C THR A 149 -6.45 -28.29 15.46
N CYS A 150 -7.41 -29.05 15.97
CA CYS A 150 -7.92 -28.86 17.33
C CYS A 150 -7.07 -29.58 18.37
N ASN A 151 -6.99 -28.99 19.57
CA ASN A 151 -6.30 -29.59 20.71
C ASN A 151 -7.03 -30.86 21.17
N SER A 152 -6.33 -31.74 21.90
CA SER A 152 -6.93 -32.93 22.48
C SER A 152 -8.16 -32.58 23.33
N GLY A 153 -9.25 -33.33 23.15
CA GLY A 153 -10.54 -33.04 23.78
C GLY A 153 -11.43 -32.05 23.02
N TYR A 154 -11.03 -31.59 21.83
CA TYR A 154 -11.83 -30.70 20.97
C TYR A 154 -12.00 -31.28 19.55
N THR A 155 -13.18 -31.06 18.95
CA THR A 155 -13.47 -31.38 17.54
C THR A 155 -13.68 -30.12 16.72
N LYS A 156 -13.35 -30.20 15.42
CA LYS A 156 -13.56 -29.09 14.48
C LYS A 156 -15.05 -28.96 14.14
N SER A 157 -15.62 -27.79 14.39
CA SER A 157 -16.95 -27.38 13.95
C SER A 157 -16.84 -26.06 13.19
N GLY A 158 -16.96 -26.11 11.87
CA GLY A 158 -16.68 -24.96 10.99
C GLY A 158 -15.24 -24.46 11.15
N ASN A 159 -15.10 -23.18 11.50
CA ASN A 159 -13.81 -22.52 11.77
C ASN A 159 -13.42 -22.54 13.26
N THR A 160 -14.09 -23.33 14.09
CA THR A 160 -13.94 -23.34 15.55
C THR A 160 -13.58 -24.72 16.07
N CYS A 161 -12.82 -24.79 17.16
CA CYS A 161 -12.64 -26.01 17.93
C CYS A 161 -13.61 -26.00 19.11
N VAL A 162 -14.62 -26.88 19.06
CA VAL A 162 -15.61 -27.04 20.13
C VAL A 162 -15.19 -28.21 21.01
N ALA A 163 -15.49 -28.15 22.32
CA ALA A 163 -15.20 -29.27 23.20
C ALA A 163 -15.90 -30.52 22.66
N SER A 164 -15.14 -31.60 22.49
CA SER A 164 -15.69 -32.90 22.12
C SER A 164 -16.65 -33.28 23.23
N SER A 165 -17.96 -33.18 22.99
CA SER A 165 -18.97 -33.66 23.92
C SER A 165 -18.70 -35.15 24.13
N GLY A 166 -18.09 -35.48 25.27
CA GLY A 166 -17.76 -36.85 25.61
C GLY A 166 -19.05 -37.65 25.55
N GLY A 167 -19.15 -38.51 24.54
CA GLY A 167 -20.28 -39.41 24.39
C GLY A 167 -20.25 -40.41 25.52
N VAL A 168 -20.78 -40.01 26.69
CA VAL A 168 -21.16 -40.94 27.74
C VAL A 168 -22.31 -41.76 27.20
N SER A 169 -21.95 -42.87 26.56
CA SER A 169 -22.81 -43.99 26.22
C SER A 169 -23.26 -44.72 27.49
N GLY A 170 -23.99 -43.99 28.34
CA GLY A 170 -24.79 -44.55 29.43
C GLY A 170 -26.10 -45.09 28.85
N GLY A 171 -26.33 -46.38 29.00
CA GLY A 171 -27.45 -47.07 28.37
C GLY A 171 -28.82 -46.78 28.99
N GLY A 172 -29.87 -47.05 28.21
CA GLY A 172 -31.26 -46.96 28.66
C GLY A 172 -32.21 -47.38 27.54
N GLY A 173 -32.54 -48.68 27.47
CA GLY A 173 -33.47 -49.22 26.48
C GLY A 173 -34.91 -48.80 26.76
N GLY A 174 -35.30 -47.61 26.31
CA GLY A 174 -36.69 -47.15 26.28
C GLY A 174 -37.31 -47.39 24.91
N SER A 175 -38.32 -48.27 24.83
CA SER A 175 -39.08 -48.48 23.61
C SER A 175 -40.01 -47.28 23.36
N TYR A 176 -39.67 -46.46 22.38
CA TYR A 176 -40.53 -45.39 21.88
C TYR A 176 -41.09 -45.78 20.51
N THR A 177 -42.40 -45.97 20.43
CA THR A 177 -43.11 -46.08 19.16
C THR A 177 -43.09 -44.71 18.46
N PRO A 178 -42.65 -44.62 17.20
CA PRO A 178 -42.66 -43.34 16.49
C PRO A 178 -44.12 -42.86 16.29
N PRO A 179 -44.42 -41.56 16.50
CA PRO A 179 -45.68 -41.00 16.05
C PRO A 179 -45.75 -41.02 14.51
N PRO A 180 -46.96 -41.02 13.92
CA PRO A 180 -47.12 -41.14 12.47
C PRO A 180 -46.44 -39.98 11.73
N ASP A 181 -45.81 -40.31 10.60
CA ASP A 181 -45.06 -39.38 9.76
C ASP A 181 -45.91 -38.15 9.37
N THR A 182 -45.66 -37.01 10.00
CA THR A 182 -46.04 -35.72 9.44
C THR A 182 -45.26 -35.52 8.13
N PRO A 183 -45.92 -35.13 7.02
CA PRO A 183 -45.25 -34.89 5.75
C PRO A 183 -44.05 -33.95 5.91
N PRO A 184 -43.00 -34.07 5.07
CA PRO A 184 -41.84 -33.19 5.16
C PRO A 184 -42.29 -31.76 4.91
N THR A 185 -42.41 -30.98 5.98
CA THR A 185 -42.57 -29.54 5.88
C THR A 185 -41.34 -29.04 5.15
N THR A 186 -41.52 -28.60 3.91
CA THR A 186 -40.49 -27.88 3.17
C THR A 186 -40.31 -26.52 3.81
N THR A 187 -39.59 -26.49 4.94
CA THR A 187 -39.14 -25.25 5.55
C THR A 187 -38.40 -24.48 4.45
N PRO A 188 -38.84 -23.26 4.10
CA PRO A 188 -38.09 -22.45 3.16
C PRO A 188 -36.63 -22.35 3.65
N PRO A 189 -35.63 -22.32 2.76
CA PRO A 189 -34.26 -22.05 3.19
C PRO A 189 -34.30 -20.80 4.08
N PRO A 190 -33.62 -20.82 5.25
CA PRO A 190 -33.73 -19.75 6.22
C PRO A 190 -33.42 -18.44 5.51
N ALA A 191 -34.36 -17.48 5.60
CA ALA A 191 -34.24 -16.20 4.90
C ALA A 191 -32.85 -15.63 5.21
N ALA A 192 -32.09 -15.32 4.15
CA ALA A 192 -30.71 -14.88 4.29
C ALA A 192 -30.65 -13.74 5.32
N PRO A 193 -29.71 -13.77 6.28
CA PRO A 193 -29.70 -12.82 7.38
C PRO A 193 -29.60 -11.40 6.83
N THR A 194 -30.74 -10.69 6.85
CA THR A 194 -30.86 -9.35 6.29
C THR A 194 -30.18 -8.38 7.23
N ILE A 195 -28.97 -7.97 6.86
CA ILE A 195 -28.19 -6.97 7.58
C ILE A 195 -28.99 -5.65 7.55
N PRO A 196 -29.45 -5.10 8.70
CA PRO A 196 -30.34 -3.96 8.70
C PRO A 196 -29.73 -2.74 8.01
N GLY A 197 -30.39 -2.25 6.95
CA GLY A 197 -29.95 -1.09 6.16
C GLY A 197 -28.96 -1.38 5.03
N LEU A 198 -28.51 -2.63 4.82
CA LEU A 198 -27.75 -3.01 3.64
C LEU A 198 -28.71 -3.51 2.55
N ASN A 199 -28.88 -2.72 1.48
CA ASN A 199 -29.62 -3.11 0.29
C ASN A 199 -28.64 -3.26 -0.88
N LEU A 200 -28.41 -4.49 -1.36
CA LEU A 200 -27.53 -4.75 -2.50
C LEU A 200 -28.28 -4.59 -3.83
N PRO A 201 -27.63 -4.08 -4.89
CA PRO A 201 -28.29 -3.92 -6.19
C PRO A 201 -28.55 -5.25 -6.92
N TYR A 202 -27.85 -6.35 -6.55
CA TYR A 202 -28.05 -7.68 -7.12
C TYR A 202 -27.97 -8.77 -6.04
N ASP A 203 -28.98 -9.63 -5.91
CA ASP A 203 -28.98 -10.72 -4.91
C ASP A 203 -28.02 -11.89 -5.27
N ASN A 204 -27.80 -12.12 -6.56
CA ASN A 204 -26.91 -13.17 -7.06
C ASN A 204 -26.10 -12.67 -8.28
N PRO A 205 -25.04 -11.87 -8.06
CA PRO A 205 -24.24 -11.30 -9.14
C PRO A 205 -23.44 -12.39 -9.87
N THR A 206 -23.55 -12.47 -11.19
CA THR A 206 -22.85 -13.48 -12.01
C THR A 206 -21.85 -12.88 -13.00
N THR A 207 -21.96 -11.57 -13.26
CA THR A 207 -21.05 -10.83 -14.13
C THR A 207 -20.09 -9.93 -13.33
N PRO A 208 -18.91 -9.59 -13.87
CA PRO A 208 -17.96 -8.71 -13.20
C PRO A 208 -18.52 -7.31 -12.86
N ALA A 209 -19.48 -6.83 -13.64
CA ALA A 209 -20.14 -5.53 -13.41
C ALA A 209 -21.07 -5.57 -12.19
N GLU A 210 -21.87 -6.63 -12.04
CA GLU A 210 -22.76 -6.84 -10.89
C GLU A 210 -21.96 -7.06 -9.60
N ILE A 211 -20.88 -7.86 -9.69
CA ILE A 211 -19.95 -8.09 -8.57
C ILE A 211 -19.31 -6.76 -8.12
N LYS A 212 -18.87 -5.93 -9.06
CA LYS A 212 -18.35 -4.58 -8.76
C LYS A 212 -19.41 -3.68 -8.12
N ALA A 213 -20.63 -3.66 -8.65
CA ALA A 213 -21.74 -2.85 -8.10
C ALA A 213 -22.07 -3.23 -6.65
N ASN A 214 -22.15 -4.53 -6.34
CA ASN A 214 -22.34 -5.01 -4.97
C ASN A 214 -21.16 -4.63 -4.05
N ARG A 215 -19.92 -4.76 -4.54
CA ARG A 215 -18.70 -4.40 -3.77
C ARG A 215 -18.72 -2.92 -3.34
N GLU A 216 -19.05 -2.00 -4.25
CA GLU A 216 -19.11 -0.56 -3.93
C GLU A 216 -20.16 -0.24 -2.85
N VAL A 217 -21.31 -0.91 -2.88
CA VAL A 217 -22.38 -0.73 -1.87
C VAL A 217 -21.97 -1.31 -0.52
N LEU A 218 -21.34 -2.49 -0.50
CA LEU A 218 -20.76 -3.09 0.70
C LEU A 218 -19.70 -2.17 1.35
N LEU A 219 -18.79 -1.61 0.55
CA LEU A 219 -17.76 -0.67 1.05
C LEU A 219 -18.40 0.58 1.69
N ARG A 220 -19.40 1.19 1.05
CA ARG A 220 -20.12 2.35 1.59
C ARG A 220 -20.85 2.05 2.90
N TYR A 221 -21.52 0.90 2.99
CA TYR A 221 -22.21 0.46 4.20
C TYR A 221 -21.23 0.21 5.37
N LEU A 222 -20.07 -0.40 5.09
CA LEU A 222 -19.05 -0.70 6.08
C LEU A 222 -18.40 0.59 6.64
N VAL A 223 -18.17 1.60 5.79
CA VAL A 223 -17.76 2.94 6.21
C VAL A 223 -18.81 3.60 7.12
N ALA A 224 -20.10 3.54 6.76
CA ALA A 224 -21.17 4.10 7.59
C ALA A 224 -21.26 3.43 8.98
N LEU A 225 -21.03 2.11 9.05
CA LEU A 225 -21.02 1.37 10.31
C LEU A 225 -19.84 1.78 11.21
N ILE A 226 -18.63 1.93 10.65
CA ILE A 226 -17.45 2.40 11.39
C ILE A 226 -17.66 3.82 11.96
N LEU A 227 -18.28 4.72 11.20
CA LEU A 227 -18.62 6.07 11.65
C LEU A 227 -19.64 6.05 12.81
N SER A 228 -20.66 5.18 12.73
CA SER A 228 -21.65 5.06 13.82
C SER A 228 -21.07 4.49 15.12
N LEU A 229 -20.15 3.52 15.03
CA LEU A 229 -19.44 2.94 16.18
C LEU A 229 -18.51 3.94 16.88
N SER A 230 -18.02 4.94 16.15
CA SER A 230 -17.13 6.00 16.67
C SER A 230 -17.85 7.06 17.52
N SER A 231 -19.18 6.97 17.65
CA SER A 231 -20.03 8.03 18.25
C SER A 231 -20.47 7.76 19.70
N SER A 232 -20.10 6.61 20.29
CA SER A 232 -20.67 6.12 21.56
C SER A 232 -19.67 6.05 22.73
N SER A 233 -19.23 7.19 23.24
CA SER A 233 -18.48 7.29 24.50
C SER A 233 -18.93 8.48 25.34
N THR A 234 -19.96 8.27 26.17
CA THR A 234 -20.37 9.25 27.20
C THR A 234 -19.38 9.24 28.37
N PRO A 235 -18.79 10.39 28.76
CA PRO A 235 -17.83 10.43 29.86
C PRO A 235 -18.52 10.53 31.23
N THR A 236 -18.17 9.64 32.16
CA THR A 236 -18.54 9.75 33.58
C THR A 236 -17.41 10.42 34.37
N THR A 237 -17.77 11.49 35.10
CA THR A 237 -16.84 12.34 35.86
C THR A 237 -16.49 11.75 37.23
N PRO A 238 -15.22 11.86 37.66
CA PRO A 238 -14.92 12.20 39.05
C PRO A 238 -13.91 13.36 39.19
N THR A 239 -13.90 14.00 40.35
CA THR A 239 -13.30 15.32 40.63
C THR A 239 -11.89 15.30 41.25
N THR A 240 -10.98 16.14 40.72
CA THR A 240 -10.03 17.12 41.35
C THR A 240 -9.44 16.84 42.76
N PRO A 241 -8.16 17.17 43.12
CA PRO A 241 -7.31 18.27 42.57
C PRO A 241 -5.74 18.12 42.49
N ALA A 242 -5.10 18.92 41.60
CA ALA A 242 -3.82 19.67 41.79
C ALA A 242 -2.43 18.94 41.93
N VAL A 243 -1.28 19.38 41.36
CA VAL A 243 -0.99 20.30 40.21
C VAL A 243 -0.05 19.68 39.11
N PRO A 244 1.29 19.91 38.93
CA PRO A 244 1.82 19.99 37.54
C PRO A 244 2.96 19.04 37.14
N SER A 245 2.79 18.29 36.04
CA SER A 245 3.72 18.17 34.90
C SER A 245 3.40 16.93 34.05
N THR A 246 2.74 17.11 32.90
CA THR A 246 2.51 16.05 31.87
C THR A 246 1.96 16.71 30.59
N PRO A 247 2.06 16.08 29.41
CA PRO A 247 1.89 16.76 28.12
C PRO A 247 0.43 17.10 27.80
N THR A 248 0.24 18.23 27.13
CA THR A 248 -1.06 18.70 26.63
C THR A 248 -1.64 17.76 25.57
N THR A 249 -2.74 17.08 25.90
CA THR A 249 -3.64 16.44 24.93
C THR A 249 -4.27 17.52 24.03
N PRO A 250 -4.15 17.45 22.69
CA PRO A 250 -4.80 18.41 21.81
C PRO A 250 -6.29 18.10 21.67
N THR A 251 -7.13 19.02 22.12
CA THR A 251 -8.58 19.03 21.88
C THR A 251 -8.84 19.40 20.41
N ILE A 252 -9.65 18.62 19.68
CA ILE A 252 -10.04 18.93 18.29
C ILE A 252 -11.31 19.82 18.31
N PRO A 253 -11.29 21.06 17.79
CA PRO A 253 -12.49 21.89 17.67
C PRO A 253 -13.30 21.54 16.42
N THR A 254 -14.60 21.31 16.59
CA THR A 254 -15.56 20.91 15.53
C THR A 254 -16.25 22.09 14.84
N THR A 255 -15.55 23.20 14.62
CA THR A 255 -16.05 24.31 13.79
C THR A 255 -15.70 24.11 12.31
N PRO A 256 -16.59 24.46 11.36
CA PRO A 256 -16.25 24.51 9.94
C PRO A 256 -15.27 25.67 9.71
N SER A 257 -13.97 25.37 9.73
CA SER A 257 -12.93 26.34 9.41
C SER A 257 -12.99 26.72 7.94
N THR A 258 -13.16 28.00 7.64
CA THR A 258 -12.84 28.54 6.31
C THR A 258 -11.37 28.23 6.02
N ILE A 259 -11.08 27.58 4.89
CA ILE A 259 -9.71 27.23 4.48
C ILE A 259 -8.90 28.52 4.36
N GLY A 260 -7.89 28.70 5.21
CA GLY A 260 -7.01 29.87 5.21
C GLY A 260 -5.76 29.71 4.34
N PRO A 261 -4.91 30.73 4.25
CA PRO A 261 -3.63 30.65 3.54
C PRO A 261 -2.63 29.77 4.29
N PHE A 262 -1.94 28.88 3.57
CA PHE A 262 -0.95 27.94 4.12
C PHE A 262 0.41 28.62 4.38
N ASN A 263 0.72 28.89 5.65
CA ASN A 263 1.91 29.65 6.03
C ASN A 263 3.08 28.76 6.49
N GLU A 264 2.80 27.59 7.06
CA GLU A 264 3.83 26.63 7.48
C GLU A 264 4.06 25.52 6.46
N THR A 265 5.30 25.00 6.41
CA THR A 265 5.60 23.83 5.58
C THR A 265 4.97 22.59 6.21
N LEU A 266 4.14 21.85 5.46
CA LEU A 266 3.51 20.61 5.94
C LEU A 266 4.19 19.37 5.35
N SER A 267 4.42 18.35 6.17
CA SER A 267 5.03 17.08 5.75
C SER A 267 4.54 15.90 6.58
N PHE A 268 4.96 14.70 6.18
CA PHE A 268 4.70 13.45 6.87
C PHE A 268 4.87 13.53 8.40
N GLY A 269 3.94 12.91 9.12
CA GLY A 269 3.95 12.83 10.59
C GLY A 269 3.24 13.98 11.30
N MET A 270 2.99 15.11 10.64
CA MET A 270 2.36 16.28 11.27
C MET A 270 0.89 16.06 11.65
N ARG A 271 0.47 16.68 12.76
CA ARG A 271 -0.92 16.74 13.23
C ARG A 271 -1.28 18.18 13.62
N ASN A 272 -2.07 18.87 12.80
CA ASN A 272 -2.59 20.22 13.10
C ASN A 272 -3.79 20.55 12.20
N ASP A 273 -4.41 21.71 12.43
CA ASP A 273 -5.56 22.19 11.64
C ASP A 273 -5.21 22.62 10.20
N GLU A 274 -3.95 22.98 9.91
CA GLU A 274 -3.53 23.22 8.51
C GLU A 274 -3.48 21.91 7.72
N VAL A 275 -3.00 20.80 8.29
CA VAL A 275 -3.05 19.47 7.65
C VAL A 275 -4.50 19.03 7.38
N ARG A 276 -5.43 19.39 8.26
CA ARG A 276 -6.87 19.14 8.06
C ARG A 276 -7.41 19.92 6.86
N GLN A 277 -7.12 21.23 6.80
CA GLN A 277 -7.47 22.10 5.67
C GLN A 277 -6.79 21.67 4.36
N LEU A 278 -5.55 21.17 4.41
CA LEU A 278 -4.84 20.61 3.27
C LEU A 278 -5.58 19.38 2.73
N GLN A 279 -6.04 18.49 3.61
CA GLN A 279 -6.83 17.33 3.20
C GLN A 279 -8.15 17.74 2.58
N GLU A 280 -8.89 18.69 3.19
CA GLU A 280 -10.11 19.28 2.63
C GLU A 280 -9.89 19.88 1.23
N PHE A 281 -8.80 20.64 1.05
CA PHE A 281 -8.37 21.15 -0.25
C PHE A 281 -8.07 20.01 -1.25
N LEU A 282 -7.29 18.99 -0.87
CA LEU A 282 -6.94 17.87 -1.75
C LEU A 282 -8.17 17.06 -2.18
N VAL A 283 -9.17 16.91 -1.31
CA VAL A 283 -10.48 16.32 -1.69
C VAL A 283 -11.17 17.18 -2.76
N SER A 284 -11.12 18.51 -2.65
CA SER A 284 -11.70 19.41 -3.67
C SER A 284 -11.04 19.31 -5.04
N GLN A 285 -9.79 18.83 -5.13
CA GLN A 285 -9.08 18.61 -6.40
C GLN A 285 -9.53 17.32 -7.12
N GLY A 286 -10.39 16.51 -6.50
CA GLY A 286 -10.99 15.32 -7.10
C GLY A 286 -10.29 14.01 -6.78
N SER A 287 -10.97 12.90 -7.08
CA SER A 287 -10.53 11.54 -6.76
C SER A 287 -9.25 11.10 -7.48
N ASP A 288 -8.88 11.74 -8.59
CA ASP A 288 -7.62 11.44 -9.28
C ASP A 288 -6.39 11.97 -8.51
N ILE A 289 -6.62 12.97 -7.64
CA ILE A 289 -5.61 13.53 -6.73
C ILE A 289 -5.70 12.88 -5.35
N TYR A 290 -6.89 12.83 -4.75
CA TYR A 290 -7.09 12.25 -3.41
C TYR A 290 -8.23 11.22 -3.37
N PRO A 291 -8.04 10.01 -3.92
CA PRO A 291 -9.07 8.96 -3.99
C PRO A 291 -9.49 8.45 -2.61
N GLU A 292 -8.62 8.54 -1.61
CA GLU A 292 -8.90 8.09 -0.24
C GLU A 292 -9.82 9.07 0.51
N GLY A 293 -9.81 10.36 0.15
CA GLY A 293 -10.77 11.35 0.63
C GLY A 293 -10.73 11.69 2.14
N LEU A 294 -9.70 11.24 2.88
CA LEU A 294 -9.70 11.25 4.34
C LEU A 294 -9.25 12.60 4.94
N VAL A 295 -10.17 13.30 5.58
CA VAL A 295 -9.90 14.51 6.39
C VAL A 295 -9.76 14.10 7.86
N THR A 296 -8.52 13.98 8.34
CA THR A 296 -8.17 13.49 9.68
C THR A 296 -7.31 14.47 10.49
N GLY A 297 -6.76 15.50 9.85
CA GLY A 297 -5.76 16.38 10.45
C GLY A 297 -4.39 15.72 10.66
N TYR A 298 -4.16 14.50 10.14
CA TYR A 298 -2.87 13.80 10.22
C TYR A 298 -2.25 13.56 8.83
N PHE A 299 -1.00 13.98 8.66
CA PHE A 299 -0.26 13.84 7.42
C PHE A 299 0.39 12.45 7.35
N GLY A 300 -0.41 11.43 7.02
CA GLY A 300 0.04 10.07 6.76
C GLY A 300 0.38 9.80 5.29
N ASP A 301 0.64 8.54 4.95
CA ASP A 301 1.07 8.11 3.61
C ASP A 301 0.08 8.48 2.51
N MET A 302 -1.22 8.36 2.77
CA MET A 302 -2.28 8.73 1.82
C MET A 302 -2.25 10.23 1.50
N THR A 303 -2.03 11.09 2.50
CA THR A 303 -1.92 12.55 2.30
C THR A 303 -0.61 12.91 1.61
N LEU A 304 0.49 12.20 1.90
CA LEU A 304 1.75 12.33 1.17
C LEU A 304 1.58 12.02 -0.31
N GLN A 305 0.93 10.89 -0.65
CA GLN A 305 0.65 10.53 -2.03
C GLN A 305 -0.27 11.54 -2.72
N ALA A 306 -1.31 12.03 -2.04
CA ALA A 306 -2.22 13.04 -2.59
C ALA A 306 -1.53 14.39 -2.85
N VAL A 307 -0.68 14.87 -1.93
CA VAL A 307 0.18 16.04 -2.15
C VAL A 307 1.11 15.81 -3.35
N GLY A 308 1.72 14.63 -3.43
CA GLY A 308 2.59 14.25 -4.55
C GLY A 308 1.86 14.26 -5.91
N ARG A 309 0.68 13.64 -6.00
CA ARG A 309 -0.19 13.67 -7.18
C ARG A 309 -0.57 15.11 -7.56
N PHE A 310 -0.98 15.93 -6.58
CA PHE A 310 -1.27 17.35 -6.78
C PHE A 310 -0.06 18.12 -7.32
N GLN A 311 1.14 17.88 -6.80
CA GLN A 311 2.37 18.54 -7.23
C GLN A 311 2.75 18.18 -8.67
N ILE A 312 2.62 16.91 -9.06
CA ILE A 312 2.86 16.46 -10.45
C ILE A 312 1.81 17.08 -11.39
N ALA A 313 0.53 17.01 -11.03
CA ALA A 313 -0.57 17.58 -11.83
C ALA A 313 -0.45 19.10 -12.03
N ASN A 314 0.24 19.81 -11.13
CA ASN A 314 0.46 21.25 -11.18
C ASN A 314 1.88 21.67 -11.61
N GLY A 315 2.75 20.73 -12.02
CA GLY A 315 4.12 21.02 -12.45
C GLY A 315 5.03 21.63 -11.37
N ILE A 316 4.73 21.36 -10.09
CA ILE A 316 5.56 21.80 -8.96
C ILE A 316 6.78 20.87 -8.81
N VAL A 317 6.54 19.57 -8.97
CA VAL A 317 7.54 18.51 -9.06
C VAL A 317 7.27 17.74 -10.36
N ASN A 318 8.33 17.17 -10.94
CA ASN A 318 8.28 16.42 -12.19
C ASN A 318 8.14 14.91 -11.94
N SER A 319 8.49 14.43 -10.75
CA SER A 319 8.53 13.00 -10.44
C SER A 319 8.26 12.68 -8.95
N ALA A 320 7.89 11.44 -8.68
CA ALA A 320 7.80 10.91 -7.31
C ALA A 320 9.16 10.74 -6.60
N SER A 321 10.26 10.87 -7.36
CA SER A 321 11.65 10.83 -6.87
C SER A 321 12.23 12.22 -6.55
N ASP A 322 11.50 13.30 -6.82
CA ASP A 322 11.96 14.65 -6.49
C ASP A 322 11.96 14.86 -4.97
N SER A 323 12.99 15.52 -4.43
CA SER A 323 13.13 15.76 -2.98
C SER A 323 12.03 16.60 -2.33
N GLY A 324 11.18 17.25 -3.14
CA GLY A 324 9.98 17.96 -2.70
C GLY A 324 8.67 17.17 -2.83
N TYR A 325 8.69 15.95 -3.38
CA TYR A 325 7.49 15.15 -3.59
C TYR A 325 6.82 14.78 -2.26
N GLY A 326 5.51 14.99 -2.18
CA GLY A 326 4.72 14.72 -0.97
C GLY A 326 4.98 15.68 0.19
N VAL A 327 5.73 16.78 -0.03
CA VAL A 327 6.01 17.82 0.96
C VAL A 327 5.41 19.16 0.52
N VAL A 328 4.61 19.76 1.39
CA VAL A 328 3.96 21.07 1.15
C VAL A 328 4.94 22.20 1.49
N GLY A 329 6.05 22.24 0.73
CA GLY A 329 7.04 23.31 0.79
C GLY A 329 6.58 24.62 0.14
N PRO A 330 7.41 25.67 0.16
CA PRO A 330 7.02 27.02 -0.30
C PRO A 330 6.41 27.08 -1.71
N ARG A 331 6.93 26.30 -2.67
CA ARG A 331 6.38 26.23 -4.04
C ARG A 331 4.98 25.60 -4.08
N THR A 332 4.75 24.54 -3.30
CA THR A 332 3.45 23.90 -3.17
C THR A 332 2.44 24.83 -2.51
N ARG A 333 2.85 25.53 -1.44
CA ARG A 333 1.99 26.48 -0.70
C ARG A 333 1.58 27.68 -1.55
N ALA A 334 2.52 28.28 -2.27
CA ALA A 334 2.22 29.36 -3.21
C ALA A 334 1.18 28.94 -4.25
N LYS A 335 1.24 27.69 -4.76
CA LYS A 335 0.26 27.18 -5.72
C LYS A 335 -1.11 26.90 -5.09
N ILE A 336 -1.16 26.33 -3.88
CA ILE A 336 -2.42 26.08 -3.16
C ILE A 336 -3.10 27.42 -2.81
N ASN A 337 -2.37 28.37 -2.23
CA ASN A 337 -2.87 29.72 -1.92
C ASN A 337 -3.41 30.43 -3.17
N SER A 338 -2.66 30.35 -4.29
CA SER A 338 -3.11 30.90 -5.57
C SER A 338 -4.39 30.25 -6.13
N ILE A 339 -4.68 28.98 -5.84
CA ILE A 339 -5.94 28.33 -6.23
C ILE A 339 -7.09 28.75 -5.30
N LEU A 340 -6.79 29.02 -4.03
CA LEU A 340 -7.75 29.49 -3.03
C LEU A 340 -8.04 31.00 -3.09
N GLY A 341 -7.26 31.76 -3.86
CA GLY A 341 -7.42 33.21 -4.03
C GLY A 341 -6.70 34.08 -2.99
N TYR A 342 -5.62 33.55 -2.40
CA TYR A 342 -4.74 34.24 -1.45
C TYR A 342 -3.38 34.63 -2.06
#